data_AF-A0AAD6WF69-F1
#
_entry.id   AF-A0AAD6WF69-F1
#
_cell.length_a   1.000
_cell.length_b   1.000
_cell.length_c   1.000
_cell.angle_alpha   90.00
_cell.angle_beta   90.00
_cell.angle_gamma   90.00
#
_symmetry.space_group_name_H-M   'P 1'
#
loop_
_entity.id
_entity.type
_entity.pdbx_description
1 polymer ?
#
loop_
_entity_poly.entity_id
_entity_poly.type
_entity_poly.pdbx_seq_one_letter_code
_entity_poly.pdbx_strand_id
1 'polypeptide(L)'
;MDCWSPITMDDEFEKLVIRMNPPRVTVDNASSRKATLIKVDSANKRGSLLDVVQVLTDLNLIIRRAYISSDGEWFMDVFYVTDQHGNKLSEDDVAERIQQSLGPRGRSFRSLRRSVGVQAAAENTTIELTGRDRPGLLSEIFAILTDLKCNVVASEVWTHNSRMASVVYITDEATGLPIDDPGRLTKIKQLLLYVLKGDRDKRSANTAVSVDSTHKERRLHQMMYADRDYDMDDADFGSASERKPFVTVENCVDKGYTIVNLRCPDRPKLLFDTVCTLTDMQYVVYHGTIIAEGPEACQEYFIRHMDGSPVSSEAERQRVINCLEAAIRRRTSEGVRLELCGEDRVGLLSDVTRIFRENGLSVTRAEVTTRGSQAVNVFYVTDSSGYPVKNETIEAVRKEIGFTILHVNDDAHSKSPPQERGLFSLGNIFRSRSEKFLYNLGLIRSYS
;
A
#
# COMPACT_ATOMS: atom_id res chain seq x y z
N MET A 1 -6.53 -33.64 49.73
CA MET A 1 -6.54 -33.87 48.27
C MET A 1 -7.50 -32.83 47.74
N ASP A 2 -6.99 -31.62 47.50
CA ASP A 2 -7.83 -30.48 47.14
C ASP A 2 -7.83 -30.35 45.62
N CYS A 3 -9.00 -30.58 45.05
CA CYS A 3 -9.28 -30.52 43.64
C CYS A 3 -9.33 -29.04 43.22
N TRP A 4 -8.27 -28.54 42.60
CA TRP A 4 -8.27 -27.20 42.02
C TRP A 4 -9.14 -27.21 40.76
N SER A 5 -10.22 -26.43 40.80
CA SER A 5 -11.17 -26.31 39.68
C SER A 5 -10.55 -25.49 38.53
N PRO A 6 -10.74 -25.85 37.24
CA PRO A 6 -10.14 -25.15 36.09
C PRO A 6 -10.72 -23.77 35.75
N ILE A 7 -11.65 -23.25 36.56
CA ILE A 7 -12.60 -22.19 36.15
C ILE A 7 -12.07 -20.77 36.41
N THR A 8 -10.93 -20.59 37.09
CA THR A 8 -10.42 -19.26 37.48
C THR A 8 -9.41 -18.64 36.52
N MET A 9 -8.74 -19.44 35.67
CA MET A 9 -7.71 -18.94 34.76
C MET A 9 -8.29 -18.18 33.56
N ASP A 10 -9.39 -18.68 32.98
CA ASP A 10 -10.02 -18.05 31.81
C ASP A 10 -10.63 -16.67 32.14
N ASP A 11 -11.19 -16.49 33.34
CA ASP A 11 -11.77 -15.20 33.76
C ASP A 11 -10.70 -14.13 34.06
N GLU A 12 -9.56 -14.50 34.65
CA GLU A 12 -8.43 -13.57 34.83
C GLU A 12 -7.77 -13.21 33.50
N PHE A 13 -7.75 -14.16 32.56
CA PHE A 13 -7.22 -13.98 31.22
C PHE A 13 -8.12 -13.13 30.34
N GLU A 14 -9.44 -13.34 30.33
CA GLU A 14 -10.41 -12.45 29.68
C GLU A 14 -10.30 -11.02 30.22
N LYS A 15 -10.12 -10.85 31.55
CA LYS A 15 -9.84 -9.54 32.16
C LYS A 15 -8.51 -8.93 31.72
N LEU A 16 -7.50 -9.72 31.37
CA LEU A 16 -6.25 -9.23 30.79
C LEU A 16 -6.44 -8.80 29.33
N VAL A 17 -7.13 -9.62 28.52
CA VAL A 17 -7.47 -9.29 27.12
C VAL A 17 -8.29 -8.00 27.04
N ILE A 18 -9.24 -7.82 27.96
CA ILE A 18 -10.01 -6.57 28.10
C ILE A 18 -9.09 -5.40 28.49
N ARG A 19 -8.15 -5.58 29.43
CA ARG A 19 -7.21 -4.53 29.86
C ARG A 19 -6.20 -4.14 28.77
N MET A 20 -5.92 -5.03 27.83
CA MET A 20 -4.98 -4.80 26.71
C MET A 20 -5.67 -4.28 25.44
N ASN A 21 -6.96 -3.97 25.55
CA ASN A 21 -7.76 -3.35 24.51
C ASN A 21 -8.41 -2.07 25.09
N PRO A 22 -7.97 -0.86 24.71
CA PRO A 22 -7.22 -0.53 23.49
C PRO A 22 -5.73 -0.89 23.52
N PRO A 23 -5.09 -1.01 22.34
CA PRO A 23 -3.65 -1.23 22.23
C PRO A 23 -2.85 -0.22 23.05
N ARG A 24 -1.83 -0.70 23.77
CA ARG A 24 -0.89 0.15 24.51
C ARG A 24 0.25 0.51 23.59
N VAL A 25 0.50 1.81 23.45
CA VAL A 25 1.59 2.33 22.61
C VAL A 25 2.61 3.01 23.51
N THR A 26 3.85 2.56 23.47
CA THR A 26 4.97 3.19 24.17
C THR A 26 5.95 3.72 23.14
N VAL A 27 6.36 4.98 23.31
CA VAL A 27 7.35 5.64 22.46
C VAL A 27 8.62 5.85 23.25
N ASP A 28 9.74 5.43 22.69
CA ASP A 28 11.06 5.55 23.28
C ASP A 28 11.99 6.27 22.30
N ASN A 29 12.43 7.45 22.69
CA ASN A 29 13.37 8.28 21.96
C ASN A 29 14.79 8.25 22.57
N ALA A 30 15.08 7.41 23.56
CA ALA A 30 16.41 7.31 24.18
C ALA A 30 17.21 6.12 23.65
N SER A 31 16.56 4.98 23.39
CA SER A 31 17.24 3.71 23.04
C SER A 31 17.96 3.70 21.69
N SER A 32 17.62 4.62 20.77
CA SER A 32 18.30 4.75 19.48
C SER A 32 18.69 6.19 19.20
N ARG A 33 19.92 6.38 18.69
CA ARG A 33 20.41 7.70 18.27
C ARG A 33 19.79 8.19 16.96
N LYS A 34 19.28 7.26 16.13
CA LYS A 34 18.89 7.55 14.73
C LYS A 34 17.39 7.45 14.46
N ALA A 35 16.64 6.74 15.30
CA ALA A 35 15.22 6.50 15.08
C ALA A 35 14.46 6.57 16.40
N THR A 36 13.16 6.85 16.31
CA THR A 36 12.22 6.74 17.43
C THR A 36 11.68 5.32 17.47
N LEU A 37 11.67 4.71 18.65
CA LEU A 37 11.14 3.37 18.84
C LEU A 37 9.67 3.46 19.25
N ILE A 38 8.80 2.79 18.51
CA ILE A 38 7.38 2.65 18.81
C ILE A 38 7.13 1.19 19.11
N LYS A 39 6.72 0.90 20.33
CA LYS A 39 6.31 -0.44 20.75
C LYS A 39 4.80 -0.47 20.94
N VAL A 40 4.15 -1.46 20.35
CA VAL A 40 2.71 -1.66 20.39
C VAL A 40 2.42 -3.01 21.03
N ASP A 41 1.76 -3.00 22.18
CA ASP A 41 1.30 -4.19 22.88
C ASP A 41 -0.23 -4.25 22.81
N SER A 42 -0.80 -5.35 22.31
CA SER A 42 -2.26 -5.49 22.25
C SER A 42 -2.69 -6.95 22.22
N ALA A 43 -3.95 -7.20 22.60
CA ALA A 43 -4.60 -8.47 22.31
C ALA A 43 -4.55 -8.74 20.80
N ASN A 44 -4.21 -9.99 20.44
CA ASN A 44 -4.10 -10.48 19.08
C ASN A 44 -5.50 -10.61 18.49
N LYS A 45 -5.82 -9.69 17.58
CA LYS A 45 -7.02 -9.74 16.76
C LYS A 45 -6.60 -9.93 15.32
N ARG A 46 -7.45 -10.61 14.55
CA ARG A 46 -7.24 -10.78 13.11
C ARG A 46 -7.01 -9.41 12.45
N GLY A 47 -5.88 -9.27 11.75
CA GLY A 47 -5.51 -8.04 11.05
C GLY A 47 -4.88 -6.96 11.93
N SER A 48 -4.52 -7.23 13.19
CA SER A 48 -3.94 -6.21 14.09
C SER A 48 -2.64 -5.60 13.57
N LEU A 49 -1.72 -6.42 13.04
CA LEU A 49 -0.48 -5.93 12.42
C LEU A 49 -0.78 -4.97 11.26
N LEU A 50 -1.75 -5.32 10.42
CA LEU A 50 -2.14 -4.47 9.29
C LEU A 50 -2.70 -3.13 9.78
N ASP A 51 -3.54 -3.14 10.82
CA ASP A 51 -4.06 -1.90 11.42
C ASP A 51 -2.93 -0.99 11.93
N VAL A 52 -1.92 -1.56 12.60
CA VAL A 52 -0.75 -0.82 13.10
C VAL A 52 0.05 -0.24 11.95
N VAL A 53 0.42 -1.06 10.96
CA VAL A 53 1.20 -0.63 9.80
C VAL A 53 0.44 0.41 8.97
N GLN A 54 -0.89 0.30 8.88
CA GLN A 54 -1.73 1.30 8.22
C GLN A 54 -1.68 2.64 8.96
N VAL A 55 -1.82 2.65 10.29
CA VAL A 55 -1.74 3.89 11.09
C VAL A 55 -0.37 4.56 10.94
N LEU A 56 0.72 3.79 11.00
CA LEU A 56 2.07 4.34 10.80
C LEU A 56 2.23 4.92 9.39
N THR A 57 1.65 4.27 8.39
CA THR A 57 1.65 4.74 6.99
C THR A 57 0.84 6.02 6.82
N ASP A 58 -0.36 6.10 7.42
CA ASP A 58 -1.24 7.28 7.41
C ASP A 58 -0.57 8.51 8.08
N LEU A 59 0.33 8.26 9.03
CA LEU A 59 1.13 9.30 9.69
C LEU A 59 2.39 9.71 8.91
N ASN A 60 2.61 9.15 7.71
CA ASN A 60 3.80 9.34 6.88
C ASN A 60 5.11 9.00 7.61
N LEU A 61 5.06 8.01 8.51
CA LEU A 61 6.24 7.53 9.21
C LEU A 61 7.00 6.53 8.35
N ILE A 62 8.32 6.66 8.30
CA ILE A 62 9.20 5.75 7.59
C ILE A 62 9.72 4.70 8.56
N ILE A 63 9.40 3.43 8.30
CA ILE A 63 9.88 2.30 9.10
C ILE A 63 11.28 1.90 8.60
N ARG A 64 12.26 1.92 9.50
CA ARG A 64 13.68 1.55 9.23
C ARG A 64 13.99 0.15 9.70
N ARG A 65 13.39 -0.28 10.81
CA ARG A 65 13.38 -1.67 11.26
C ARG A 65 12.05 -1.98 11.91
N ALA A 66 11.63 -3.23 11.86
CA ALA A 66 10.53 -3.71 12.69
C ALA A 66 10.75 -5.15 13.14
N TYR A 67 10.27 -5.44 14.34
CA TYR A 67 10.21 -6.78 14.92
C TYR A 67 8.77 -7.06 15.28
N ILE A 68 8.20 -8.07 14.65
CA ILE A 68 6.82 -8.48 14.81
C ILE A 68 6.82 -9.78 15.60
N SER A 69 6.02 -9.85 16.65
CA SER A 69 5.85 -11.07 17.45
C SER A 69 4.41 -11.17 17.91
N SER A 70 3.75 -12.23 17.47
CA SER A 70 2.37 -12.58 17.78
C SER A 70 2.39 -14.01 18.30
N ASP A 71 2.10 -14.18 19.59
CA ASP A 71 2.10 -15.47 20.28
C ASP A 71 0.78 -15.64 21.02
N GLY A 72 0.08 -16.74 20.72
CA GLY A 72 -1.28 -16.99 21.21
C GLY A 72 -2.22 -15.81 20.96
N GLU A 73 -2.82 -15.30 22.04
CA GLU A 73 -3.77 -14.18 22.00
C GLU A 73 -3.13 -12.81 22.23
N TRP A 74 -1.81 -12.71 22.14
CA TRP A 74 -1.10 -11.45 22.33
C TRP A 74 -0.13 -11.15 21.19
N PHE A 75 0.07 -9.87 20.90
CA PHE A 75 1.15 -9.44 20.03
C PHE A 75 1.89 -8.22 20.60
N MET A 76 3.18 -8.20 20.31
CA MET A 76 4.12 -7.13 20.60
C MET A 76 4.92 -6.84 19.35
N ASP A 77 4.65 -5.67 18.78
CA ASP A 77 5.35 -5.19 17.61
C ASP A 77 6.22 -3.99 17.99
N VAL A 78 7.46 -3.99 17.51
CA VAL A 78 8.42 -2.92 17.75
C VAL A 78 8.86 -2.35 16.41
N PHE A 79 8.66 -1.05 16.23
CA PHE A 79 8.99 -0.31 15.01
C PHE A 79 10.02 0.77 15.31
N TYR A 80 11.10 0.79 14.54
CA TYR A 80 12.06 1.88 14.51
C TYR A 80 11.66 2.81 13.38
N VAL A 81 11.18 4.01 13.71
CA VAL A 81 10.62 4.96 12.75
C VAL A 81 11.37 6.28 12.72
N THR A 82 11.27 6.94 11.58
CA THR A 82 11.68 8.34 11.37
C THR A 82 10.57 9.11 10.67
N ASP A 83 10.65 10.43 10.66
CA ASP A 83 9.86 11.25 9.74
C ASP A 83 10.33 11.08 8.28
N GLN A 84 9.65 11.77 7.36
CA GLN A 84 9.99 11.80 5.93
C GLN A 84 11.37 12.43 5.62
N HIS A 85 11.94 13.17 6.57
CA HIS A 85 13.27 13.80 6.46
C HIS A 85 14.38 12.95 7.11
N GLY A 86 14.04 11.77 7.65
CA GLY A 86 14.97 10.87 8.32
C GLY A 86 15.28 11.26 9.77
N ASN A 87 14.54 12.20 10.36
CA ASN A 87 14.73 12.63 11.74
C ASN A 87 13.87 11.82 12.70
N LYS A 88 14.25 11.89 13.98
CA LYS A 88 13.46 11.36 15.08
C LYS A 88 12.21 12.21 15.29
N LEU A 89 11.15 11.56 15.76
CA LEU A 89 9.89 12.22 16.07
C LEU A 89 10.04 13.04 17.36
N SER A 90 9.40 14.20 17.42
CA SER A 90 9.24 14.94 18.68
C SER A 90 8.32 14.14 19.60
N GLU A 91 8.68 14.02 20.88
CA GLU A 91 7.96 13.18 21.85
C GLU A 91 6.51 13.62 22.07
N ASP A 92 6.24 14.91 21.92
CA ASP A 92 4.92 15.49 22.16
C ASP A 92 3.93 15.09 21.03
N ASP A 93 2.90 14.33 21.41
CA ASP A 93 1.68 13.96 20.65
C ASP A 93 1.74 12.73 19.71
N VAL A 94 2.89 12.14 19.37
CA VAL A 94 2.90 10.97 18.45
C VAL A 94 2.31 9.71 19.08
N ALA A 95 2.70 9.40 20.33
CA ALA A 95 2.21 8.21 21.04
C ALA A 95 0.68 8.26 21.22
N GLU A 96 0.17 9.40 21.67
CA GLU A 96 -1.26 9.63 21.87
C GLU A 96 -2.01 9.52 20.55
N ARG A 97 -1.51 10.12 19.46
CA ARG A 97 -2.12 10.01 18.13
C ARG A 97 -2.23 8.57 17.64
N ILE A 98 -1.17 7.77 17.80
CA ILE A 98 -1.19 6.36 17.39
C ILE A 98 -2.17 5.58 18.25
N GLN A 99 -2.13 5.76 19.58
CA GLN A 99 -3.04 5.08 20.50
C GLN A 99 -4.52 5.45 20.25
N GLN A 100 -4.80 6.73 19.96
CA GLN A 100 -6.14 7.19 19.59
C GLN A 100 -6.60 6.59 18.25
N SER A 101 -5.69 6.45 17.28
CA SER A 101 -5.98 5.88 15.95
C SER A 101 -6.21 4.36 15.98
N LEU A 102 -5.57 3.67 16.93
CA LEU A 102 -5.71 2.22 17.16
C LEU A 102 -6.82 1.87 18.16
N GLY A 103 -7.27 2.82 18.99
CA GLY A 103 -8.33 2.61 19.97
C GLY A 103 -9.74 2.53 19.36
N PRO A 104 -10.79 2.26 20.16
CA PRO A 104 -12.17 2.10 19.70
C PRO A 104 -12.77 3.33 18.99
N ARG A 105 -12.21 4.54 19.22
CA ARG A 105 -12.55 5.78 18.50
C ARG A 105 -11.80 5.97 17.18
N GLY A 106 -10.87 5.07 16.84
CA GLY A 106 -10.03 5.14 15.65
C GLY A 106 -10.81 5.20 14.34
N ARG A 107 -12.00 4.59 14.27
CA ARG A 107 -12.86 4.68 13.06
C ARG A 107 -13.36 6.10 12.79
N SER A 108 -13.70 6.89 13.81
CA SER A 108 -14.10 8.30 13.63
C SER A 108 -12.90 9.23 13.39
N PHE A 109 -11.75 8.96 13.99
CA PHE A 109 -10.55 9.80 13.80
C PHE A 109 -9.87 9.55 12.44
N ARG A 110 -9.97 8.33 11.88
CA ARG A 110 -9.54 7.99 10.50
C ARG A 110 -10.26 8.82 9.43
N SER A 111 -11.45 9.37 9.72
CA SER A 111 -12.19 10.27 8.82
C SER A 111 -11.66 11.72 8.84
N LEU A 112 -11.11 12.18 9.97
CA LEU A 112 -10.86 13.59 10.24
C LEU A 112 -9.49 14.12 9.76
N ARG A 113 -8.51 13.25 9.51
CA ARG A 113 -7.11 13.68 9.35
C ARG A 113 -6.36 13.06 8.17
N ARG A 114 -7.07 12.50 7.19
CA ARG A 114 -6.45 12.01 5.97
C ARG A 114 -5.88 13.19 5.18
N SER A 115 -4.55 13.27 5.20
CA SER A 115 -3.67 14.23 4.53
C SER A 115 -3.82 15.68 5.00
N VAL A 116 -2.68 16.29 5.38
CA VAL A 116 -2.51 17.74 5.51
C VAL A 116 -2.94 18.38 4.18
N GLY A 117 -4.17 18.92 4.12
CA GLY A 117 -4.74 19.57 2.94
C GLY A 117 -6.18 19.18 2.57
N VAL A 118 -6.78 18.15 3.16
CA VAL A 118 -8.20 17.83 2.91
C VAL A 118 -9.05 18.37 4.06
N GLN A 119 -9.75 19.48 3.80
CA GLN A 119 -10.79 20.01 4.67
C GLN A 119 -11.79 18.88 4.99
N ALA A 120 -12.19 18.76 6.26
CA ALA A 120 -13.12 17.79 6.84
C ALA A 120 -13.95 17.01 5.81
N ALA A 121 -13.74 15.69 5.73
CA ALA A 121 -14.42 14.78 4.83
C ALA A 121 -15.95 14.89 4.97
N ALA A 122 -16.58 15.67 4.09
CA ALA A 122 -17.91 15.35 3.63
C ALA A 122 -17.83 13.97 2.96
N GLU A 123 -18.85 13.13 3.17
CA GLU A 123 -18.94 11.77 2.66
C GLU A 123 -19.04 11.78 1.13
N ASN A 124 -17.93 11.96 0.42
CA ASN A 124 -17.92 12.01 -1.05
C ASN A 124 -18.40 10.67 -1.65
N THR A 125 -19.13 10.75 -2.77
CA THR A 125 -19.48 9.55 -3.55
C THR A 125 -18.21 8.91 -4.08
N THR A 126 -18.04 7.62 -3.81
CA THR A 126 -16.85 6.85 -4.20
C THR A 126 -17.18 5.92 -5.35
N ILE A 127 -16.35 5.94 -6.38
CA ILE A 127 -16.42 5.04 -7.53
C ILE A 127 -15.18 4.14 -7.51
N GLU A 128 -15.42 2.84 -7.58
CA GLU A 128 -14.38 1.81 -7.69
C GLU A 128 -14.44 1.19 -9.08
N LEU A 129 -13.31 1.20 -9.77
CA LEU A 129 -13.17 0.72 -11.14
C LEU A 129 -12.11 -0.38 -11.18
N THR A 130 -12.42 -1.53 -11.76
CA THR A 130 -11.42 -2.54 -12.14
C THR A 130 -11.64 -3.01 -13.56
N GLY A 131 -10.56 -3.31 -14.27
CA GLY A 131 -10.64 -3.84 -15.62
C GLY A 131 -9.28 -3.98 -16.29
N ARG A 132 -9.28 -4.30 -17.58
CA ARG A 132 -8.06 -4.25 -18.37
C ARG A 132 -7.69 -2.81 -18.71
N ASP A 133 -6.44 -2.47 -18.49
CA ASP A 133 -5.91 -1.18 -18.90
C ASP A 133 -5.69 -1.11 -20.42
N ARG A 134 -5.77 0.09 -20.97
CA ARG A 134 -5.41 0.41 -22.36
C ARG A 134 -5.07 1.88 -22.51
N PRO A 135 -4.23 2.25 -23.50
CA PRO A 135 -3.96 3.64 -23.79
C PRO A 135 -5.24 4.46 -23.98
N GLY A 136 -5.34 5.58 -23.24
CA GLY A 136 -6.49 6.48 -23.29
C GLY A 136 -7.67 6.13 -22.38
N LEU A 137 -7.64 5.01 -21.64
CA LEU A 137 -8.73 4.61 -20.74
C LEU A 137 -9.04 5.68 -19.68
N LEU A 138 -8.02 6.22 -19.01
CA LEU A 138 -8.23 7.27 -17.99
C LEU A 138 -8.82 8.56 -18.58
N SER A 139 -8.42 8.92 -19.80
CA SER A 139 -8.99 10.08 -20.50
C SER A 139 -10.49 9.88 -20.77
N GLU A 140 -10.90 8.69 -21.21
CA GLU A 140 -12.32 8.36 -21.41
C GLU A 140 -13.11 8.37 -20.09
N ILE A 141 -12.55 7.85 -19.00
CA ILE A 141 -13.17 7.86 -17.68
C ILE A 141 -13.41 9.31 -17.21
N PHE A 142 -12.38 10.16 -17.24
CA PHE A 142 -12.51 11.54 -16.78
C PHE A 142 -13.40 12.39 -17.69
N ALA A 143 -13.42 12.11 -19.00
CA ALA A 143 -14.34 12.75 -19.94
C ALA A 143 -15.81 12.43 -19.59
N ILE A 144 -16.12 11.16 -19.28
CA ILE A 144 -17.48 10.76 -18.85
C ILE A 144 -17.89 11.46 -17.56
N LEU A 145 -17.01 11.49 -16.56
CA LEU A 145 -17.31 12.15 -15.29
C LEU A 145 -17.57 13.65 -15.50
N THR A 146 -16.78 14.30 -16.37
CA THR A 146 -16.96 15.71 -16.74
C THR A 146 -18.29 15.95 -17.47
N ASP A 147 -18.66 15.09 -18.43
CA ASP A 147 -19.93 15.17 -19.16
C ASP A 147 -21.15 15.00 -18.23
N LEU A 148 -21.02 14.11 -17.24
CA LEU A 148 -22.02 13.87 -16.21
C LEU A 148 -22.01 14.90 -15.06
N LYS A 149 -21.32 16.03 -15.25
CA LYS A 149 -21.27 17.15 -14.29
C LYS A 149 -20.80 16.71 -12.90
N CYS A 150 -19.82 15.80 -12.89
CA CYS A 150 -19.18 15.32 -11.66
C CYS A 150 -17.83 16.00 -11.51
N ASN A 151 -17.59 16.59 -10.34
CA ASN A 151 -16.28 17.09 -9.96
C ASN A 151 -15.45 15.99 -9.29
N VAL A 152 -14.20 15.81 -9.70
CA VAL A 152 -13.30 14.80 -9.14
C VAL A 152 -12.45 15.45 -8.04
N VAL A 153 -12.76 15.13 -6.78
CA VAL A 153 -12.07 15.71 -5.61
C VAL A 153 -10.74 15.01 -5.34
N ALA A 154 -10.71 13.69 -5.57
CA ALA A 154 -9.51 12.91 -5.46
C ALA A 154 -9.63 11.62 -6.28
N SER A 155 -8.51 11.08 -6.74
CA SER A 155 -8.46 9.79 -7.44
C SER A 155 -7.12 9.12 -7.17
N GLU A 156 -7.13 7.79 -7.08
CA GLU A 156 -5.91 6.98 -7.05
C GLU A 156 -6.06 5.86 -8.08
N VAL A 157 -5.09 5.74 -8.99
CA VAL A 157 -5.12 4.79 -10.11
C VAL A 157 -3.84 3.97 -10.11
N TRP A 158 -3.94 2.64 -10.13
CA TRP A 158 -2.83 1.71 -10.29
C TRP A 158 -3.02 0.83 -11.52
N THR A 159 -1.97 0.71 -12.33
CA THR A 159 -1.88 -0.27 -13.42
C THR A 159 -0.76 -1.27 -13.14
N HIS A 160 -1.04 -2.56 -13.33
CA HIS A 160 -0.04 -3.63 -13.30
C HIS A 160 -0.48 -4.80 -14.17
N ASN A 161 0.43 -5.40 -14.95
CA ASN A 161 0.14 -6.55 -15.84
C ASN A 161 -1.12 -6.35 -16.70
N SER A 162 -1.24 -5.18 -17.33
CA SER A 162 -2.42 -4.78 -18.13
C SER A 162 -3.76 -4.80 -17.37
N ARG A 163 -3.74 -4.86 -16.04
CA ARG A 163 -4.90 -4.66 -15.15
C ARG A 163 -4.84 -3.27 -14.56
N MET A 164 -6.01 -2.65 -14.36
CA MET A 164 -6.14 -1.35 -13.72
C MET A 164 -7.14 -1.44 -12.57
N ALA A 165 -6.80 -0.79 -11.45
CA ALA A 165 -7.72 -0.49 -10.37
C ALA A 165 -7.71 1.02 -10.08
N SER A 166 -8.89 1.60 -9.87
CA SER A 166 -9.03 3.02 -9.55
C SER A 166 -10.11 3.26 -8.50
N VAL A 167 -9.80 4.15 -7.55
CA VAL A 167 -10.75 4.67 -6.56
C VAL A 167 -10.87 6.17 -6.78
N VAL A 168 -12.07 6.62 -7.18
CA VAL A 168 -12.36 8.02 -7.52
C VAL A 168 -13.39 8.58 -6.55
N TYR A 169 -13.11 9.74 -5.97
CA TYR A 169 -14.02 10.50 -5.12
C TYR A 169 -14.62 11.64 -5.93
N ILE A 170 -15.93 11.65 -6.03
CA ILE A 170 -16.66 12.64 -6.80
C ILE A 170 -17.69 13.40 -5.97
N THR A 171 -17.97 14.61 -6.42
CA THR A 171 -19.06 15.46 -5.95
C THR A 171 -19.85 15.98 -7.15
N ASP A 172 -21.06 16.44 -6.92
CA ASP A 172 -21.83 17.13 -7.94
C ASP A 172 -21.22 18.51 -8.24
N GLU A 173 -21.07 18.85 -9.53
CA GLU A 173 -20.46 20.12 -9.96
C GLU A 173 -21.25 21.35 -9.48
N ALA A 174 -22.59 21.30 -9.48
CA ALA A 174 -23.42 22.45 -9.18
C ALA A 174 -23.54 22.72 -7.67
N THR A 175 -23.59 21.65 -6.87
CA THR A 175 -23.83 21.74 -5.42
C THR A 175 -22.56 21.55 -4.59
N GLY A 176 -21.51 20.92 -5.15
CA GLY A 176 -20.32 20.53 -4.40
C GLY A 176 -20.56 19.42 -3.36
N LEU A 177 -21.76 18.82 -3.36
CA LEU A 177 -22.17 17.80 -2.42
C LEU A 177 -22.03 16.39 -3.00
N PRO A 178 -22.08 15.34 -2.14
CA PRO A 178 -22.16 13.96 -2.60
C PRO A 178 -23.35 13.74 -3.52
N ILE A 179 -23.19 12.84 -4.49
CA ILE A 179 -24.23 12.42 -5.41
C ILE A 179 -24.99 11.26 -4.77
N ASP A 180 -26.20 11.52 -4.31
CA ASP A 180 -27.07 10.50 -3.67
C ASP A 180 -28.19 9.99 -4.57
N ASP A 181 -28.40 10.60 -5.75
CA ASP A 181 -29.47 10.22 -6.67
C ASP A 181 -29.21 8.84 -7.31
N PRO A 182 -30.03 7.81 -7.01
CA PRO A 182 -29.77 6.45 -7.46
C PRO A 182 -29.86 6.29 -8.98
N GLY A 183 -30.67 7.12 -9.66
CA GLY A 183 -30.79 7.12 -11.12
C GLY A 183 -29.49 7.58 -11.78
N ARG A 184 -28.93 8.69 -11.32
CA ARG A 184 -27.65 9.23 -11.76
C ARG A 184 -26.49 8.28 -11.44
N LEU A 185 -26.45 7.72 -10.23
CA LEU A 185 -25.42 6.73 -9.87
C LEU A 185 -25.47 5.49 -10.77
N THR A 186 -26.66 5.02 -11.10
CA THR A 186 -26.85 3.90 -12.04
C THR A 186 -26.37 4.26 -13.44
N LYS A 187 -26.68 5.48 -13.92
CA LYS A 187 -26.21 5.97 -15.22
C LYS A 187 -24.68 6.08 -15.27
N ILE A 188 -24.05 6.65 -14.25
CA ILE A 188 -22.59 6.75 -14.11
C ILE A 188 -21.99 5.34 -14.17
N LYS A 189 -22.49 4.42 -13.33
CA LYS A 189 -22.04 3.03 -13.28
C LYS A 189 -22.12 2.34 -14.64
N GLN A 190 -23.23 2.48 -15.35
CA GLN A 190 -23.42 1.87 -16.67
C GLN A 190 -22.43 2.41 -17.70
N LEU A 191 -22.27 3.74 -17.80
CA LEU A 191 -21.37 4.37 -18.77
C LEU A 191 -19.91 3.99 -18.53
N LEU A 192 -19.46 4.02 -17.27
CA LEU A 192 -18.11 3.60 -16.91
C LEU A 192 -17.88 2.11 -17.18
N LEU A 193 -18.88 1.26 -16.90
CA LEU A 193 -18.78 -0.17 -17.20
C LEU A 193 -18.66 -0.45 -18.71
N TYR A 194 -19.32 0.33 -19.57
CA TYR A 194 -19.16 0.21 -21.03
C TYR A 194 -17.73 0.54 -21.46
N VAL A 195 -17.14 1.61 -20.92
CA VAL A 195 -15.75 1.99 -21.20
C VAL A 195 -14.76 0.95 -20.69
N LEU A 196 -14.98 0.36 -19.51
CA LEU A 196 -14.08 -0.66 -18.97
C LEU A 196 -14.14 -1.99 -19.73
N LYS A 197 -15.33 -2.41 -20.18
CA LYS A 197 -15.48 -3.65 -20.96
C LYS A 197 -14.77 -3.58 -22.32
N GLY A 198 -14.74 -2.40 -22.93
CA GLY A 198 -14.23 -2.22 -24.29
C GLY A 198 -14.87 -3.23 -25.26
N ASP A 199 -14.15 -3.57 -26.33
CA ASP A 199 -14.65 -4.48 -27.38
C ASP A 199 -14.21 -5.95 -27.18
N ARG A 200 -13.24 -6.20 -26.28
CA ARG A 200 -12.49 -7.48 -26.24
C ARG A 200 -12.59 -8.30 -24.95
N ASP A 201 -13.19 -7.81 -23.87
CA ASP A 201 -13.30 -8.61 -22.64
C ASP A 201 -14.60 -8.45 -21.87
N LYS A 202 -15.43 -9.50 -21.88
CA LYS A 202 -16.69 -9.54 -21.14
C LYS A 202 -16.54 -10.04 -19.70
N ARG A 203 -15.38 -10.60 -19.30
CA ARG A 203 -15.27 -11.38 -18.05
C ARG A 203 -14.63 -10.66 -16.86
N SER A 204 -13.96 -9.52 -17.02
CA SER A 204 -13.11 -8.96 -15.95
C SER A 204 -13.36 -7.49 -15.57
N ALA A 205 -14.16 -6.74 -16.34
CA ALA A 205 -14.47 -5.34 -16.01
C ALA A 205 -15.56 -5.26 -14.92
N ASN A 206 -15.28 -4.52 -13.84
CA ASN A 206 -16.22 -4.25 -12.76
C ASN A 206 -16.27 -2.75 -12.42
N THR A 207 -17.45 -2.29 -12.04
CA THR A 207 -17.66 -0.94 -11.54
C THR A 207 -18.57 -1.01 -10.32
N ALA A 208 -18.10 -0.49 -9.19
CA ALA A 208 -18.90 -0.31 -8.00
C ALA A 208 -18.98 1.18 -7.64
N VAL A 209 -20.11 1.57 -7.06
CA VAL A 209 -20.33 2.94 -6.58
C VAL A 209 -20.90 2.81 -5.17
N SER A 210 -20.25 3.46 -4.21
CA SER A 210 -20.61 3.43 -2.79
C SER A 210 -20.35 4.78 -2.13
N VAL A 211 -20.91 4.98 -0.94
CA VAL A 211 -20.71 6.20 -0.12
C VAL A 211 -19.79 5.89 1.08
N ASP A 212 -19.12 4.74 1.07
CA ASP A 212 -18.35 4.27 2.23
C ASP A 212 -16.90 4.77 2.26
N SER A 213 -16.44 5.14 3.45
CA SER A 213 -15.05 5.57 3.69
C SER A 213 -14.09 4.37 3.83
N THR A 214 -13.60 3.81 2.73
CA THR A 214 -12.51 2.82 2.75
C THR A 214 -11.13 3.49 2.74
N HIS A 215 -10.07 2.80 3.19
CA HIS A 215 -8.69 3.27 3.03
C HIS A 215 -8.25 3.02 1.58
N LYS A 216 -8.09 4.10 0.80
CA LYS A 216 -7.87 4.08 -0.68
C LYS A 216 -6.84 3.03 -1.10
N GLU A 217 -5.66 3.11 -0.50
CA GLU A 217 -4.55 2.23 -0.84
C GLU A 217 -4.79 0.77 -0.47
N ARG A 218 -5.49 0.52 0.65
CA ARG A 218 -5.86 -0.84 1.07
C ARG A 218 -6.88 -1.42 0.11
N ARG A 219 -7.84 -0.59 -0.31
CA ARG A 219 -8.90 -0.97 -1.22
C ARG A 219 -8.36 -1.30 -2.61
N LEU A 220 -7.40 -0.52 -3.11
CA LEU A 220 -6.71 -0.81 -4.37
C LEU A 220 -5.95 -2.14 -4.34
N HIS A 221 -5.27 -2.47 -3.23
CA HIS A 221 -4.67 -3.80 -3.06
C HIS A 221 -5.68 -4.94 -3.22
N GLN A 222 -6.83 -4.82 -2.54
CA GLN A 222 -7.90 -5.81 -2.63
C GLN A 222 -8.48 -5.92 -4.03
N MET A 223 -8.66 -4.78 -4.71
CA MET A 223 -9.18 -4.72 -6.08
C MET A 223 -8.21 -5.40 -7.06
N MET A 224 -6.92 -5.05 -7.02
CA MET A 224 -5.90 -5.66 -7.87
C MET A 224 -5.77 -7.17 -7.62
N TYR A 225 -5.75 -7.58 -6.34
CA TYR A 225 -5.70 -8.99 -5.97
C TYR A 225 -6.93 -9.77 -6.45
N ALA A 226 -8.14 -9.25 -6.23
CA ALA A 226 -9.37 -9.90 -6.68
C ALA A 226 -9.44 -10.03 -8.22
N ASP A 227 -8.81 -9.09 -8.91
CA ASP A 227 -8.71 -9.03 -10.37
C ASP A 227 -7.54 -9.85 -10.94
N ARG A 228 -6.76 -10.51 -10.06
CA ARG A 228 -5.66 -11.43 -10.37
C ARG A 228 -4.55 -10.83 -11.23
N ASP A 229 -4.16 -9.60 -10.91
CA ASP A 229 -3.00 -8.95 -11.54
C ASP A 229 -1.68 -9.70 -11.36
N TYR A 230 -1.61 -10.64 -10.41
CA TYR A 230 -0.44 -11.48 -10.15
C TYR A 230 -0.36 -12.72 -11.06
N ASP A 231 -1.39 -13.03 -11.86
CA ASP A 231 -1.32 -14.10 -12.85
C ASP A 231 -0.41 -13.60 -13.99
N MET A 232 0.77 -14.20 -14.14
CA MET A 232 1.69 -13.87 -15.22
C MET A 232 1.17 -14.51 -16.51
N ASP A 233 0.75 -13.71 -17.50
CA ASP A 233 0.51 -14.23 -18.84
C ASP A 233 1.85 -14.70 -19.44
N ASP A 234 1.93 -15.94 -19.92
CA ASP A 234 3.13 -16.58 -20.52
C ASP A 234 3.74 -15.79 -21.71
N ALA A 235 3.11 -14.70 -22.15
CA ALA A 235 3.49 -13.90 -23.30
C ALA A 235 4.52 -12.80 -23.00
N ASP A 236 4.77 -12.43 -21.74
CA ASP A 236 5.64 -11.28 -21.41
C ASP A 236 7.07 -11.70 -21.03
N PHE A 237 7.75 -12.35 -21.98
CA PHE A 237 9.21 -12.59 -21.95
C PHE A 237 10.01 -11.37 -22.47
N GLY A 238 9.44 -10.16 -22.36
CA GLY A 238 9.80 -9.02 -23.20
C GLY A 238 10.25 -7.74 -22.51
N SER A 239 10.57 -7.72 -21.22
CA SER A 239 11.27 -6.59 -20.61
C SER A 239 12.31 -7.09 -19.61
N ALA A 240 13.50 -7.36 -20.14
CA ALA A 240 14.69 -7.50 -19.34
C ALA A 240 15.18 -6.10 -18.94
N SER A 241 14.61 -5.52 -17.89
CA SER A 241 15.30 -4.46 -17.14
C SER A 241 14.82 -4.33 -15.69
N GLU A 242 15.81 -4.20 -14.81
CA GLU A 242 15.80 -3.74 -13.41
C GLU A 242 15.16 -4.61 -12.30
N ARG A 243 16.06 -5.26 -11.54
CA ARG A 243 15.93 -5.81 -10.17
C ARG A 243 14.52 -6.30 -9.80
N LYS A 244 14.14 -7.45 -10.37
CA LYS A 244 13.01 -8.25 -9.89
C LYS A 244 13.13 -8.45 -8.37
N PRO A 245 12.05 -8.20 -7.58
CA PRO A 245 12.06 -8.50 -6.16
C PRO A 245 12.37 -9.99 -5.97
N PHE A 246 13.29 -10.29 -5.06
CA PHE A 246 13.65 -11.66 -4.74
C PHE A 246 12.77 -12.14 -3.60
N VAL A 247 11.85 -13.06 -3.89
CA VAL A 247 10.94 -13.67 -2.91
C VAL A 247 11.20 -15.16 -2.83
N THR A 248 11.47 -15.69 -1.65
CA THR A 248 11.50 -17.14 -1.40
C THR A 248 10.46 -17.51 -0.36
N VAL A 249 9.86 -18.67 -0.57
CA VAL A 249 8.88 -19.26 0.35
C VAL A 249 9.36 -20.67 0.66
N GLU A 250 9.62 -20.92 1.95
CA GLU A 250 10.20 -22.15 2.46
C GLU A 250 9.31 -22.73 3.55
N ASN A 251 8.89 -23.97 3.40
CA ASN A 251 8.06 -24.64 4.40
C ASN A 251 8.94 -25.26 5.49
N CYS A 252 8.71 -24.89 6.75
CA CYS A 252 9.30 -25.53 7.90
C CYS A 252 8.30 -26.53 8.50
N VAL A 253 8.24 -27.71 7.89
CA VAL A 253 7.28 -28.78 8.25
C VAL A 253 7.35 -29.13 9.73
N ASP A 254 8.57 -29.23 10.29
CA ASP A 254 8.80 -29.62 11.69
C ASP A 254 8.23 -28.63 12.71
N LYS A 255 8.03 -27.36 12.31
CA LYS A 255 7.53 -26.28 13.19
C LYS A 255 6.14 -25.78 12.77
N GLY A 256 5.56 -26.38 11.73
CA GLY A 256 4.22 -26.09 11.23
C GLY A 256 4.04 -24.65 10.75
N TYR A 257 5.07 -23.97 10.26
CA TYR A 257 4.98 -22.62 9.70
C TYR A 257 5.74 -22.51 8.37
N THR A 258 5.44 -21.46 7.62
CA THR A 258 6.14 -21.12 6.37
C THR A 258 6.96 -19.86 6.56
N ILE A 259 8.19 -19.87 6.09
CA ILE A 259 9.07 -18.69 6.07
C ILE A 259 8.96 -18.04 4.69
N VAL A 260 8.69 -16.73 4.69
CA VAL A 260 8.74 -15.89 3.49
C VAL A 260 9.89 -14.92 3.65
N ASN A 261 10.86 -14.99 2.73
CA ASN A 261 11.94 -14.02 2.65
C ASN A 261 11.73 -13.13 1.43
N LEU A 262 11.88 -11.83 1.64
CA LEU A 262 11.72 -10.82 0.60
C LEU A 262 12.91 -9.87 0.63
N ARG A 263 13.51 -9.65 -0.53
CA ARG A 263 14.58 -8.68 -0.74
C ARG A 263 14.30 -7.87 -1.99
N CYS A 264 14.22 -6.57 -1.84
CA CYS A 264 14.03 -5.64 -2.96
C CYS A 264 14.62 -4.26 -2.61
N PRO A 265 14.73 -3.34 -3.58
CA PRO A 265 15.02 -1.94 -3.27
C PRO A 265 14.05 -1.40 -2.22
N ASP A 266 14.59 -0.67 -1.23
CA ASP A 266 13.74 -0.07 -0.20
C ASP A 266 12.91 1.07 -0.79
N ARG A 267 11.66 1.19 -0.34
CA ARG A 267 10.77 2.28 -0.72
C ARG A 267 9.72 2.54 0.35
N PRO A 268 9.16 3.77 0.41
CA PRO A 268 8.03 4.05 1.28
C PRO A 268 6.90 3.03 1.10
N LYS A 269 6.27 2.68 2.23
CA LYS A 269 5.08 1.81 2.29
C LYS A 269 5.31 0.35 1.85
N LEU A 270 6.56 -0.09 1.65
CA LEU A 270 6.85 -1.48 1.30
C LEU A 270 6.30 -2.48 2.33
N LEU A 271 6.48 -2.23 3.63
CA LEU A 271 5.92 -3.08 4.70
C LEU A 271 4.39 -3.13 4.67
N PHE A 272 3.74 -2.02 4.33
CA PHE A 272 2.29 -1.96 4.21
C PHE A 272 1.81 -2.87 3.08
N ASP A 273 2.48 -2.84 1.92
CA ASP A 273 2.11 -3.65 0.76
C ASP A 273 2.29 -5.15 1.02
N THR A 274 3.38 -5.55 1.67
CA THR A 274 3.66 -6.97 1.97
C THR A 274 2.69 -7.53 3.00
N VAL A 275 2.43 -6.79 4.08
CA VAL A 275 1.44 -7.19 5.10
C VAL A 275 0.02 -7.19 4.53
N CYS A 276 -0.34 -6.22 3.69
CA CYS A 276 -1.61 -6.22 2.96
C CYS A 276 -1.81 -7.51 2.17
N THR A 277 -0.79 -7.88 1.39
CA THR A 277 -0.82 -9.06 0.52
C THR A 277 -0.99 -10.34 1.33
N LEU A 278 -0.17 -10.53 2.37
CA LEU A 278 -0.28 -11.70 3.24
C LEU A 278 -1.67 -11.77 3.91
N THR A 279 -2.20 -10.65 4.36
CA THR A 279 -3.53 -10.57 4.98
C THR A 279 -4.65 -10.89 3.98
N ASP A 280 -4.58 -10.38 2.75
CA ASP A 280 -5.57 -10.65 1.68
C ASP A 280 -5.57 -12.11 1.26
N MET A 281 -4.39 -12.75 1.27
CA MET A 281 -4.22 -14.17 1.05
C MET A 281 -4.59 -15.04 2.27
N GLN A 282 -5.13 -14.44 3.33
CA GLN A 282 -5.52 -15.13 4.57
C GLN A 282 -4.34 -15.80 5.30
N TYR A 283 -3.17 -15.18 5.27
CA TYR A 283 -2.05 -15.56 6.14
C TYR A 283 -1.92 -14.63 7.34
N VAL A 284 -1.58 -15.22 8.48
CA VAL A 284 -1.24 -14.53 9.73
C VAL A 284 0.27 -14.52 9.87
N VAL A 285 0.83 -13.34 10.16
CA VAL A 285 2.25 -13.17 10.50
C VAL A 285 2.41 -13.38 12.00
N TYR A 286 3.10 -14.45 12.40
CA TYR A 286 3.42 -14.73 13.80
C TYR A 286 4.72 -14.08 14.23
N HIS A 287 5.72 -14.13 13.36
CA HIS A 287 7.00 -13.48 13.60
C HIS A 287 7.42 -12.75 12.33
N GLY A 288 8.09 -11.62 12.50
CA GLY A 288 8.56 -10.84 11.37
C GLY A 288 9.80 -10.05 11.75
N THR A 289 10.79 -10.03 10.86
CA THR A 289 11.95 -9.15 10.96
C THR A 289 12.04 -8.31 9.70
N ILE A 290 12.04 -6.99 9.86
CA ILE A 290 12.10 -6.03 8.78
C ILE A 290 13.31 -5.15 8.98
N ILE A 291 14.15 -5.03 7.95
CA ILE A 291 15.37 -4.21 7.96
C ILE A 291 15.40 -3.40 6.66
N ALA A 292 15.36 -2.08 6.79
CA ALA A 292 15.32 -1.10 5.72
C ALA A 292 16.28 0.06 6.03
N GLU A 293 17.56 -0.26 6.23
CA GLU A 293 18.62 0.70 6.61
C GLU A 293 19.66 0.95 5.51
N GLY A 294 19.36 0.52 4.29
CA GLY A 294 20.22 0.66 3.13
C GLY A 294 19.40 0.82 1.85
N PRO A 295 20.04 0.67 0.68
CA PRO A 295 19.34 0.75 -0.60
C PRO A 295 18.38 -0.42 -0.85
N GLU A 296 18.55 -1.52 -0.11
CA GLU A 296 17.65 -2.68 -0.12
C GLU A 296 16.94 -2.82 1.22
N ALA A 297 15.69 -3.25 1.16
CA ALA A 297 14.93 -3.74 2.28
C ALA A 297 14.93 -5.27 2.29
N CYS A 298 15.11 -5.85 3.47
CA CYS A 298 14.98 -7.28 3.72
C CYS A 298 13.83 -7.50 4.71
N GLN A 299 12.91 -8.38 4.36
CA GLN A 299 11.78 -8.76 5.21
C GLN A 299 11.71 -10.28 5.32
N GLU A 300 11.70 -10.80 6.54
CA GLU A 300 11.54 -12.21 6.87
C GLU A 300 10.24 -12.35 7.65
N TYR A 301 9.31 -13.18 7.17
CA TYR A 301 8.02 -13.42 7.81
C TYR A 301 7.83 -14.91 8.09
N PHE A 302 7.28 -15.20 9.26
CA PHE A 302 6.85 -16.53 9.67
C PHE A 302 5.32 -16.52 9.63
N ILE A 303 4.77 -17.22 8.64
CA ILE A 303 3.35 -17.19 8.34
C ILE A 303 2.69 -18.55 8.52
N ARG A 304 1.40 -18.53 8.84
CA ARG A 304 0.49 -19.66 8.69
C ARG A 304 -0.81 -19.18 8.09
N HIS A 305 -1.51 -20.05 7.38
CA HIS A 305 -2.84 -19.74 6.91
C HIS A 305 -3.79 -19.54 8.09
N MET A 306 -4.90 -18.84 7.89
CA MET A 306 -5.90 -18.55 8.93
C MET A 306 -6.49 -19.80 9.59
N ASP A 307 -6.40 -20.96 8.95
CA ASP A 307 -6.79 -22.27 9.50
C ASP A 307 -5.67 -22.95 10.34
N GLY A 308 -4.51 -22.30 10.46
CA GLY A 308 -3.35 -22.79 11.19
C GLY A 308 -2.38 -23.66 10.39
N SER A 309 -2.69 -23.98 9.13
CA SER A 309 -1.82 -24.79 8.27
C SER A 309 -0.66 -23.99 7.67
N PRO A 310 0.51 -24.60 7.46
CA PRO A 310 1.55 -24.01 6.61
C PRO A 310 1.15 -24.11 5.13
N VAL A 311 1.86 -23.37 4.27
CA VAL A 311 1.73 -23.50 2.81
C VAL A 311 1.94 -24.95 2.40
N SER A 312 0.92 -25.53 1.79
CA SER A 312 0.78 -26.99 1.67
C SER A 312 1.16 -27.53 0.29
N SER A 313 1.09 -26.68 -0.75
CA SER A 313 1.31 -27.08 -2.14
C SER A 313 2.24 -26.15 -2.91
N GLU A 314 2.90 -26.65 -3.96
CA GLU A 314 3.75 -25.84 -4.83
C GLU A 314 2.96 -24.75 -5.56
N ALA A 315 1.70 -25.01 -5.93
CA ALA A 315 0.84 -24.03 -6.56
C ALA A 315 0.48 -22.87 -5.61
N GLU A 316 0.23 -23.18 -4.34
CA GLU A 316 0.01 -22.19 -3.29
C GLU A 316 1.29 -21.38 -3.02
N ARG A 317 2.44 -22.06 -2.93
CA ARG A 317 3.77 -21.44 -2.80
C ARG A 317 4.04 -20.45 -3.93
N GLN A 318 3.84 -20.86 -5.18
CA GLN A 318 4.04 -20.00 -6.34
C GLN A 318 3.06 -18.82 -6.35
N ARG A 319 1.82 -19.03 -5.89
CA ARG A 319 0.84 -17.95 -5.74
C ARG A 319 1.30 -16.91 -4.73
N VAL A 320 1.82 -17.32 -3.57
CA VAL A 320 2.37 -16.40 -2.55
C VAL A 320 3.50 -15.57 -3.13
N ILE A 321 4.43 -16.21 -3.86
CA ILE A 321 5.52 -15.52 -4.55
C ILE A 321 4.97 -14.48 -5.53
N ASN A 322 4.10 -14.90 -6.46
CA ASN A 322 3.56 -14.01 -7.49
C ASN A 322 2.77 -12.83 -6.89
N CYS A 323 1.96 -13.07 -5.85
CA CYS A 323 1.20 -12.01 -5.19
C CYS A 323 2.11 -10.98 -4.53
N LEU A 324 3.17 -11.42 -3.84
CA LEU A 324 4.13 -10.53 -3.21
C LEU A 324 4.95 -9.76 -4.26
N GLU A 325 5.41 -10.43 -5.31
CA GLU A 325 6.12 -9.77 -6.41
C GLU A 325 5.26 -8.70 -7.09
N ALA A 326 3.99 -9.02 -7.39
CA ALA A 326 3.03 -8.08 -7.95
C ALA A 326 2.79 -6.89 -7.03
N ALA A 327 2.51 -7.14 -5.74
CA ALA A 327 2.29 -6.09 -4.75
C ALA A 327 3.47 -5.12 -4.59
N ILE A 328 4.71 -5.62 -4.67
CA ILE A 328 5.91 -4.78 -4.66
C ILE A 328 5.94 -3.92 -5.92
N ARG A 329 5.75 -4.55 -7.09
CA ARG A 329 5.85 -3.92 -8.42
C ARG A 329 4.76 -2.88 -8.69
N ARG A 330 3.54 -3.04 -8.17
CA ARG A 330 2.43 -2.06 -8.32
C ARG A 330 2.83 -0.61 -8.00
N ARG A 331 3.78 -0.40 -7.09
CA ARG A 331 4.27 0.93 -6.68
C ARG A 331 5.70 1.24 -7.11
N THR A 332 6.42 0.26 -7.67
CA THR A 332 7.69 0.50 -8.34
C THR A 332 7.35 1.16 -9.66
N SER A 333 7.20 2.48 -9.64
CA SER A 333 6.61 3.21 -10.75
C SER A 333 7.64 3.29 -11.87
N GLU A 334 7.44 2.49 -12.91
CA GLU A 334 8.15 2.63 -14.17
C GLU A 334 7.61 3.86 -14.90
N GLY A 335 8.50 4.75 -15.33
CA GLY A 335 8.15 5.93 -16.12
C GLY A 335 8.55 7.26 -15.50
N VAL A 336 8.25 8.33 -16.25
CA VAL A 336 8.55 9.71 -15.87
C VAL A 336 7.49 10.22 -14.90
N ARG A 337 7.91 10.87 -13.82
CA ARG A 337 7.02 11.48 -12.83
C ARG A 337 6.69 12.90 -13.23
N LEU A 338 5.40 13.15 -13.49
CA LEU A 338 4.85 14.44 -13.84
C LEU A 338 3.96 14.97 -12.71
N GLU A 339 4.27 16.16 -12.20
CA GLU A 339 3.45 16.85 -11.20
C GLU A 339 2.68 17.99 -11.85
N LEU A 340 1.35 17.95 -11.76
CA LEU A 340 0.45 19.01 -12.18
C LEU A 340 0.03 19.83 -10.97
N CYS A 341 0.41 21.10 -10.94
CA CYS A 341 0.08 22.06 -9.90
C CYS A 341 -0.57 23.30 -10.53
N GLY A 342 -1.86 23.53 -10.29
CA GLY A 342 -2.57 24.66 -10.89
C GLY A 342 -3.92 24.94 -10.25
N GLU A 343 -4.64 25.94 -10.74
CA GLU A 343 -6.03 26.14 -10.34
C GLU A 343 -6.88 24.96 -10.79
N ASP A 344 -7.65 24.40 -9.86
CA ASP A 344 -8.55 23.31 -10.15
C ASP A 344 -9.80 23.81 -10.88
N ARG A 345 -10.24 23.06 -11.87
CA ARG A 345 -11.46 23.33 -12.62
C ARG A 345 -12.07 22.04 -13.12
N VAL A 346 -13.38 22.04 -13.29
CA VAL A 346 -14.10 20.95 -13.93
C VAL A 346 -13.54 20.71 -15.33
N GLY A 347 -13.27 19.43 -15.63
CA GLY A 347 -12.67 19.02 -16.89
C GLY A 347 -11.14 19.09 -16.95
N LEU A 348 -10.44 19.66 -15.96
CA LEU A 348 -8.97 19.73 -15.96
C LEU A 348 -8.31 18.36 -16.20
N LEU A 349 -8.74 17.34 -15.45
CA LEU A 349 -8.22 15.98 -15.60
C LEU A 349 -8.54 15.37 -16.97
N SER A 350 -9.72 15.65 -17.51
CA SER A 350 -10.11 15.20 -18.85
C SER A 350 -9.18 15.80 -19.90
N ASP A 351 -8.91 17.10 -19.82
CA ASP A 351 -8.06 17.81 -20.78
C ASP A 351 -6.60 17.34 -20.69
N VAL A 352 -6.04 17.27 -19.48
CA VAL A 352 -4.64 16.85 -19.26
C VAL A 352 -4.41 15.40 -19.70
N THR A 353 -5.29 14.48 -19.30
CA THR A 353 -5.14 13.08 -19.70
C THR A 353 -5.43 12.85 -21.18
N ARG A 354 -6.23 13.72 -21.81
CA ARG A 354 -6.39 13.74 -23.27
C ARG A 354 -5.11 14.17 -23.97
N ILE A 355 -4.45 15.23 -23.50
CA ILE A 355 -3.15 15.67 -24.04
C ILE A 355 -2.11 14.56 -23.93
N PHE A 356 -2.06 13.85 -22.79
CA PHE A 356 -1.19 12.68 -22.61
C PHE A 356 -1.47 11.62 -23.68
N ARG A 357 -2.74 11.24 -23.87
CA ARG A 357 -3.16 10.27 -24.89
C ARG A 357 -2.78 10.71 -26.31
N GLU A 358 -3.03 11.97 -26.66
CA GLU A 358 -2.75 12.52 -28.00
C GLU A 358 -1.25 12.56 -28.30
N ASN A 359 -0.41 12.71 -27.27
CA ASN A 359 1.05 12.65 -27.36
C ASN A 359 1.62 11.23 -27.19
N GLY A 360 0.77 10.19 -27.15
CA GLY A 360 1.20 8.80 -27.07
C GLY A 360 1.71 8.36 -25.69
N LEU A 361 1.35 9.08 -24.63
CA LEU A 361 1.66 8.71 -23.26
C LEU A 361 0.58 7.81 -22.66
N SER A 362 1.02 6.82 -21.90
CA SER A 362 0.18 5.97 -21.06
C SER A 362 0.45 6.27 -19.59
N VAL A 363 -0.61 6.33 -18.78
CA VAL A 363 -0.51 6.59 -17.34
C VAL A 363 -0.50 5.27 -16.60
N THR A 364 0.62 4.94 -15.94
CA THR A 364 0.76 3.71 -15.15
C THR A 364 0.29 3.89 -13.71
N ARG A 365 0.37 5.13 -13.21
CA ARG A 365 -0.14 5.51 -11.89
C ARG A 365 -0.58 6.97 -11.87
N ALA A 366 -1.65 7.25 -11.15
CA ALA A 366 -2.11 8.61 -10.90
C ALA A 366 -2.52 8.80 -9.44
N GLU A 367 -2.06 9.88 -8.83
CA GLU A 367 -2.52 10.40 -7.55
C GLU A 367 -3.13 11.79 -7.81
N VAL A 368 -4.43 11.93 -7.63
CA VAL A 368 -5.16 13.17 -7.89
C VAL A 368 -5.70 13.68 -6.57
N THR A 369 -5.42 14.94 -6.25
CA THR A 369 -5.96 15.60 -5.07
C THR A 369 -6.24 17.07 -5.33
N THR A 370 -7.39 17.54 -4.86
CA THR A 370 -7.71 18.97 -4.79
C THR A 370 -7.46 19.48 -3.37
N ARG A 371 -6.69 20.57 -3.24
CA ARG A 371 -6.42 21.27 -1.99
C ARG A 371 -6.91 22.71 -2.10
N GLY A 372 -8.04 23.02 -1.46
CA GLY A 372 -8.70 24.31 -1.63
C GLY A 372 -9.13 24.48 -3.09
N SER A 373 -8.63 25.52 -3.77
CA SER A 373 -8.86 25.76 -5.21
C SER A 373 -7.73 25.24 -6.10
N GLN A 374 -6.75 24.52 -5.56
CA GLN A 374 -5.59 24.05 -6.32
C GLN A 374 -5.65 22.54 -6.57
N ALA A 375 -5.42 22.15 -7.81
CA ALA A 375 -5.16 20.78 -8.20
C ALA A 375 -3.68 20.47 -7.95
N VAL A 376 -3.41 19.39 -7.21
CA VAL A 376 -2.07 18.85 -6.97
C VAL A 376 -2.12 17.37 -7.34
N ASN A 377 -1.72 17.08 -8.57
CA ASN A 377 -1.82 15.75 -9.16
C ASN A 377 -0.45 15.23 -9.56
N VAL A 378 -0.22 13.94 -9.34
CA VAL A 378 1.02 13.25 -9.71
C VAL A 378 0.65 12.14 -10.69
N PHE A 379 1.31 12.11 -11.83
CA PHE A 379 1.15 11.08 -12.86
C PHE A 379 2.50 10.43 -13.12
N TYR A 380 2.51 9.10 -13.19
CA TYR A 380 3.63 8.33 -13.71
C TYR A 380 3.28 7.87 -15.11
N VAL A 381 4.12 8.23 -16.07
CA VAL A 381 3.84 8.01 -17.49
C VAL A 381 4.94 7.24 -18.20
N THR A 382 4.52 6.34 -19.06
CA THR A 382 5.34 5.61 -20.03
C THR A 382 4.85 5.93 -21.45
N ASP A 383 5.58 5.50 -22.47
CA ASP A 383 5.02 5.52 -23.81
C ASP A 383 3.89 4.50 -23.96
N SER A 384 3.14 4.56 -25.06
CA SER A 384 2.03 3.63 -25.33
C SER A 384 2.44 2.15 -25.42
N SER A 385 3.74 1.87 -25.53
CA SER A 385 4.33 0.53 -25.63
C SER A 385 4.92 0.05 -24.29
N GLY A 386 4.90 0.88 -23.24
CA GLY A 386 5.45 0.57 -21.93
C GLY A 386 6.93 0.94 -21.74
N TYR A 387 7.56 1.60 -22.72
CA TYR A 387 8.96 2.02 -22.62
C TYR A 387 9.11 3.43 -22.01
N PRO A 388 10.32 3.81 -21.56
CA PRO A 388 10.61 5.16 -21.10
C PRO A 388 10.29 6.22 -22.16
N VAL A 389 9.67 7.32 -21.72
CA VAL A 389 9.25 8.41 -22.59
C VAL A 389 10.47 9.22 -23.05
N LYS A 390 10.48 9.60 -24.33
CA LYS A 390 11.51 10.50 -24.87
C LYS A 390 11.34 11.93 -24.35
N ASN A 391 12.44 12.60 -24.08
CA ASN A 391 12.42 13.96 -23.54
C ASN A 391 11.69 14.96 -24.46
N GLU A 392 11.76 14.79 -25.78
CA GLU A 392 11.06 15.66 -26.73
C GLU A 392 9.53 15.58 -26.57
N THR A 393 9.00 14.39 -26.27
CA THR A 393 7.57 14.19 -26.03
C THR A 393 7.14 14.83 -24.71
N ILE A 394 7.96 14.73 -23.66
CA ILE A 394 7.71 15.40 -22.38
C ILE A 394 7.66 16.92 -22.57
N GLU A 395 8.62 17.49 -23.29
CA GLU A 395 8.64 18.93 -23.57
C GLU A 395 7.46 19.40 -24.43
N ALA A 396 7.01 18.58 -25.39
CA ALA A 396 5.80 18.87 -26.18
C ALA A 396 4.54 18.95 -25.29
N VAL A 397 4.37 17.98 -24.39
CA VAL A 397 3.25 17.95 -23.44
C VAL A 397 3.30 19.13 -22.46
N ARG A 398 4.49 19.47 -21.95
CA ARG A 398 4.68 20.64 -21.08
C ARG A 398 4.39 21.95 -21.80
N LYS A 399 4.72 22.05 -23.08
CA LYS A 399 4.39 23.22 -23.91
C LYS A 399 2.88 23.39 -24.08
N GLU A 400 2.15 22.30 -24.23
CA GLU A 400 0.70 22.32 -24.43
C GLU A 400 -0.07 22.61 -23.14
N ILE A 401 0.33 21.99 -22.01
CA ILE A 401 -0.32 22.20 -20.70
C ILE A 401 0.14 23.49 -20.04
N GLY A 402 1.42 23.84 -20.18
CA GLY A 402 2.07 24.99 -19.56
C GLY A 402 3.20 24.58 -18.61
N PHE A 403 4.39 25.14 -18.83
CA PHE A 403 5.61 24.83 -18.07
C PHE A 403 5.54 25.16 -16.57
N THR A 404 4.69 26.11 -16.19
CA THR A 404 4.47 26.52 -14.79
C THR A 404 3.44 25.66 -14.08
N ILE A 405 2.69 24.84 -14.83
CA ILE A 405 1.62 23.99 -14.31
C ILE A 405 2.10 22.54 -14.24
N LEU A 406 2.84 22.08 -15.27
CA LEU A 406 3.38 20.72 -15.33
C LEU A 406 4.89 20.70 -15.08
N HIS A 407 5.27 20.17 -13.93
CA HIS A 407 6.64 19.94 -13.51
C HIS A 407 7.05 18.48 -13.76
N VAL A 408 8.32 18.29 -14.14
CA VAL A 408 8.93 16.97 -14.29
C VAL A 408 9.87 16.77 -13.12
N ASN A 409 9.73 15.66 -12.40
CA ASN A 409 10.66 15.31 -11.34
C ASN A 409 11.52 14.13 -11.80
N ASP A 410 12.80 14.40 -12.07
CA ASP A 410 13.79 13.39 -12.41
C ASP A 410 14.31 12.70 -11.13
N ASP A 411 13.45 11.92 -10.47
CA ASP A 411 13.88 11.09 -9.32
C ASP A 411 14.52 9.75 -9.77
N ALA A 412 14.98 9.67 -11.02
CA ALA A 412 15.88 8.62 -11.48
C ALA A 412 17.33 9.05 -11.24
N HIS A 413 17.86 8.71 -10.06
CA HIS A 413 19.28 8.78 -9.69
C HIS A 413 19.93 10.16 -9.48
N SER A 414 19.82 10.70 -8.26
CA SER A 414 20.91 11.46 -7.62
C SER A 414 20.78 11.30 -6.09
N LYS A 415 21.77 10.91 -5.28
CA LYS A 415 23.24 10.92 -5.36
C LYS A 415 23.79 9.72 -4.57
N SER A 416 24.74 8.98 -5.14
CA SER A 416 25.74 8.23 -4.35
C SER A 416 27.13 8.72 -4.77
N PRO A 417 28.04 9.03 -3.83
CA PRO A 417 29.44 9.28 -4.19
C PRO A 417 30.08 7.98 -4.73
N PRO A 418 31.16 8.07 -5.53
CA PRO A 418 31.72 6.90 -6.19
C PRO A 418 32.33 5.96 -5.15
N GLN A 419 31.83 4.72 -5.09
CA GLN A 419 32.47 3.65 -4.33
C GLN A 419 33.57 3.00 -5.17
N GLU A 420 34.77 3.02 -4.63
CA GLU A 420 35.90 2.22 -5.09
C GLU A 420 35.56 0.72 -5.05
N ARG A 421 36.00 0.03 -6.10
CA ARG A 421 35.86 -1.42 -6.26
C ARG A 421 36.67 -2.16 -5.19
N GLY A 422 35.99 -2.85 -4.29
CA GLY A 422 36.55 -3.94 -3.48
C GLY A 422 35.84 -5.25 -3.83
N LEU A 423 36.50 -6.11 -4.60
CA LEU A 423 36.10 -7.50 -4.78
C LEU A 423 36.18 -8.23 -3.43
N PHE A 424 35.08 -8.76 -2.91
CA PHE A 424 35.11 -9.92 -2.02
C PHE A 424 33.91 -10.85 -2.27
N SER A 425 34.25 -12.01 -2.80
CA SER A 425 33.45 -13.24 -2.81
C SER A 425 33.54 -13.88 -1.43
N LEU A 426 32.40 -14.17 -0.78
CA LEU A 426 32.25 -15.27 0.18
C LEU A 426 30.79 -15.73 0.22
N GLY A 427 30.58 -16.98 -0.20
CA GLY A 427 29.31 -17.69 -0.08
C GLY A 427 29.02 -18.18 1.35
N ASN A 428 27.76 -18.58 1.54
CA ASN A 428 27.24 -19.48 2.57
C ASN A 428 27.81 -19.33 3.99
N ILE A 429 27.12 -18.55 4.84
CA ILE A 429 26.74 -18.87 6.24
C ILE A 429 25.65 -17.84 6.65
N PHE A 430 24.37 -18.20 6.57
CA PHE A 430 23.32 -17.59 7.39
C PHE A 430 22.64 -18.70 8.18
N ARG A 431 23.27 -19.06 9.31
CA ARG A 431 22.64 -19.81 10.39
C ARG A 431 21.89 -18.80 11.27
N SER A 432 20.63 -19.09 11.57
CA SER A 432 19.63 -18.25 12.24
C SER A 432 20.19 -17.24 13.25
N ARG A 433 20.17 -15.95 12.88
CA ARG A 433 20.41 -14.84 13.82
C ARG A 433 19.10 -14.34 14.47
N SER A 434 17.94 -14.57 13.85
CA SER A 434 16.63 -14.16 14.37
C SER A 434 16.22 -14.96 15.61
N GLU A 435 16.38 -16.29 15.60
CA GLU A 435 16.07 -17.15 16.77
C GLU A 435 16.90 -16.79 18.01
N LYS A 436 18.20 -16.51 17.86
CA LYS A 436 19.07 -16.12 18.98
C LYS A 436 18.73 -14.76 19.57
N PHE A 437 18.21 -13.83 18.76
CA PHE A 437 17.84 -12.51 19.25
C PHE A 437 16.47 -12.52 19.93
N LEU A 438 15.51 -13.29 19.41
CA LEU A 438 14.21 -13.54 20.06
C LEU A 438 14.37 -14.32 21.39
N TYR A 439 15.35 -15.23 21.45
CA TYR A 439 15.74 -15.90 22.69
C TYR A 439 16.30 -14.91 23.73
N ASN A 440 17.15 -13.97 23.31
CA ASN A 440 17.68 -12.92 24.19
C ASN A 440 16.63 -11.89 24.65
N LEU A 441 15.50 -11.77 23.93
CA LEU A 441 14.34 -10.98 24.33
C LEU A 441 13.34 -11.76 25.23
N GLY A 442 13.60 -13.05 25.52
CA GLY A 442 12.73 -13.88 26.36
C GLY A 442 11.43 -14.35 25.68
N LEU A 443 11.34 -14.26 24.36
CA LEU A 443 10.11 -14.51 23.57
C LEU A 443 9.96 -15.97 23.10
N ILE A 444 10.90 -16.85 23.44
CA ILE A 444 10.83 -18.29 23.14
C ILE A 444 11.22 -19.05 24.42
N ARG A 445 10.29 -19.83 25.00
CA ARG A 445 10.61 -20.83 26.02
C ARG A 445 11.02 -22.13 25.33
N SER A 446 12.19 -22.66 25.67
CA SER A 446 12.53 -24.04 25.31
C SER A 446 11.62 -24.97 26.10
N TYR A 447 10.72 -25.68 25.42
CA TYR A 447 10.32 -26.99 25.92
C TYR A 447 11.38 -27.99 25.42
N SER A 448 12.19 -28.47 26.35
CA SER A 448 13.03 -29.65 26.16
C SER A 448 12.17 -30.90 26.17
#